data_AF-A0A0V1N288-F1
#
_entry.id   AF-A0A0V1N288-F1
#
_cell.length_a   1.000
_cell.length_b   1.000
_cell.length_c   1.000
_cell.angle_alpha   90.00
_cell.angle_beta   90.00
_cell.angle_gamma   90.00
#
_symmetry.space_group_name_H-M   'P 1'
#
loop_
_entity.id
_entity.type
_entity.pdbx_description
1 polymer ?
#
loop_
_entity_poly.entity_id
_entity_poly.type
_entity_poly.pdbx_seq_one_letter_code
_entity_poly.pdbx_strand_id
1 'polypeptide(L)'
;LHQNSMLISWIEAFWLVCTAVVLFPGLIIIKFPKFSTLLNNCFKYGKSLSVGCHSNWELIQVPKRWFTHFYIVAVITTSYTLFNVFHCYIANGLISKSLQEMLLLLRKPVWSGNNFHIDEISPRLNEQTVLLCSILLWFHAIRRFYESAFVSVYSDSKMNCWHYILGLIYYILMPFSILVEAPKFRPNDRYVAAQSYAFMTSVQMFGLFLFLWSSYMQHQCFLILAAARRNNLGNIVNHEHGIIHGGWFDLVSCPHFLFEILIYLSVWFCQRMTWNVWCYVLIFVYTNQIIAAKITHDWYRQKYSQYPKHRTALIPILI
;
A
#
# COMPACT_ATOMS: atom_id res chain seq x y z
N LEU A 1 29.07 25.06 -7.81
CA LEU A 1 28.67 24.21 -6.67
C LEU A 1 27.23 24.53 -6.29
N HIS A 2 26.26 24.13 -7.13
CA HIS A 2 24.86 24.14 -6.72
C HIS A 2 24.67 22.94 -5.81
N GLN A 3 24.57 23.18 -4.50
CA GLN A 3 24.00 22.21 -3.57
C GLN A 3 22.55 21.96 -4.03
N ASN A 4 22.37 20.94 -4.86
CA ASN A 4 21.09 20.23 -4.98
C ASN A 4 20.86 19.55 -3.63
N SER A 5 20.45 20.31 -2.63
CA SER A 5 19.71 19.71 -1.52
C SER A 5 18.50 19.04 -2.18
N MET A 6 18.40 17.72 -2.05
CA MET A 6 17.20 17.00 -2.47
C MET A 6 16.05 17.49 -1.58
N LEU A 7 15.40 18.57 -2.00
CA LEU A 7 14.28 19.13 -1.28
C LEU A 7 13.10 18.17 -1.43
N ILE A 8 12.58 17.74 -0.29
CA ILE A 8 11.45 16.80 -0.21
C ILE A 8 10.20 17.51 -0.75
N SER A 9 9.51 16.88 -1.71
CA SER A 9 8.21 17.31 -2.23
C SER A 9 7.07 17.02 -1.26
N TRP A 10 5.94 17.71 -1.42
CA TRP A 10 4.76 17.51 -0.57
C TRP A 10 4.30 16.05 -0.51
N ILE A 11 4.31 15.35 -1.65
CA ILE A 11 3.93 13.94 -1.70
C ILE A 11 4.97 13.02 -1.02
N GLU A 12 6.27 13.31 -1.13
CA GLU A 12 7.32 12.56 -0.42
C GLU A 12 7.21 12.81 1.10
N ALA A 13 6.95 14.05 1.51
CA ALA A 13 6.70 14.40 2.91
C ALA A 13 5.47 13.69 3.47
N PHE A 14 4.38 13.60 2.71
CA PHE A 14 3.18 12.84 3.09
C PHE A 14 3.53 11.37 3.41
N TRP A 15 4.28 10.70 2.53
CA TRP A 15 4.71 9.31 2.74
C TRP A 15 5.62 9.13 3.95
N LEU A 16 6.52 10.08 4.19
CA LEU A 16 7.37 10.09 5.39
C LEU A 16 6.57 10.28 6.68
N VAL A 17 5.61 11.21 6.68
CA VAL A 17 4.72 11.42 7.84
C VAL A 17 3.89 10.17 8.10
N CYS A 18 3.31 9.56 7.07
CA CYS A 18 2.58 8.30 7.22
C CYS A 18 3.47 7.19 7.80
N THR A 19 4.72 7.11 7.33
CA THR A 19 5.71 6.14 7.85
C THR A 19 5.97 6.37 9.33
N ALA A 20 6.23 7.62 9.74
CA ALA A 20 6.45 7.98 11.14
C ALA A 20 5.24 7.66 12.03
N VAL A 21 4.03 7.98 11.56
CA VAL A 21 2.76 7.75 12.27
C VAL A 21 2.50 6.25 12.49
N VAL A 22 2.98 5.37 11.62
CA VAL A 22 2.87 3.92 11.83
C VAL A 22 4.05 3.37 12.65
N LEU A 23 5.26 3.86 12.38
CA LEU A 23 6.49 3.40 13.00
C LEU A 23 6.51 3.64 14.51
N PHE A 24 6.29 4.87 14.95
CA PHE A 24 6.44 5.21 16.37
C PHE A 24 5.44 4.49 17.27
N PRO A 25 4.11 4.54 17.00
CA PRO A 25 3.14 3.78 17.80
C PRO A 25 3.38 2.27 17.69
N GLY A 26 3.73 1.76 16.50
CA GLY A 26 4.04 0.35 16.29
C GLY A 26 5.20 -0.16 17.16
N LEU A 27 6.30 0.60 17.21
CA LEU A 27 7.45 0.27 18.06
C LEU A 27 7.10 0.34 19.55
N ILE A 28 6.27 1.31 19.95
CA ILE A 28 5.81 1.40 21.34
C ILE A 28 4.96 0.18 21.71
N ILE A 29 4.04 -0.25 20.83
CA ILE A 29 3.21 -1.44 21.05
C ILE A 29 4.08 -2.69 21.20
N ILE A 30 5.09 -2.84 20.35
CA ILE A 30 5.98 -4.01 20.35
C ILE A 30 6.90 -4.03 21.58
N LYS A 31 7.49 -2.87 21.97
CA LYS A 31 8.46 -2.81 23.07
C LYS A 31 7.82 -2.69 24.45
N PHE A 32 6.67 -2.02 24.56
CA PHE A 32 6.03 -1.71 25.83
C PHE A 32 4.58 -2.20 25.88
N PRO A 33 4.33 -3.52 25.92
CA PRO A 33 2.99 -4.08 25.86
C PRO A 33 2.07 -3.62 27.01
N LYS A 34 2.62 -3.30 28.20
CA LYS A 34 1.84 -2.73 29.32
C LYS A 34 1.41 -1.27 29.08
N PHE A 35 2.29 -0.48 28.45
CA PHE A 35 1.95 0.89 28.04
C PHE A 35 1.00 0.88 26.83
N SER A 36 1.12 -0.14 25.96
CA SER A 36 0.21 -0.41 24.86
C SER A 36 -1.22 -0.64 25.31
N THR A 37 -1.52 -1.16 26.50
CA THR A 37 -2.91 -1.24 26.98
C THR A 37 -3.52 0.14 27.21
N LEU A 38 -2.74 1.10 27.72
CA LEU A 38 -3.12 2.51 27.88
C LEU A 38 -3.19 3.23 26.53
N LEU A 39 -2.20 3.01 25.66
CA LEU A 39 -2.18 3.53 24.28
C LEU A 39 -3.28 2.93 23.41
N ASN A 40 -3.59 1.64 23.57
CA ASN A 40 -4.72 0.97 22.93
C ASN A 40 -6.03 1.52 23.45
N ASN A 41 -6.11 2.01 24.70
CA ASN A 41 -7.29 2.74 25.15
C ASN A 41 -7.42 4.10 24.45
N CYS A 42 -6.31 4.75 24.07
CA CYS A 42 -6.29 6.01 23.31
C CYS A 42 -6.40 5.85 21.77
N PHE A 43 -5.96 4.73 21.19
CA PHE A 43 -5.85 4.50 19.73
C PHE A 43 -6.62 3.25 19.22
N LYS A 44 -7.37 2.56 20.09
CA LYS A 44 -8.14 1.28 19.92
C LYS A 44 -8.03 0.59 18.56
N TYR A 45 -7.17 -0.43 18.52
CA TYR A 45 -7.07 -1.47 17.50
C TYR A 45 -7.88 -2.70 17.92
N GLY A 46 -8.73 -3.24 17.04
CA GLY A 46 -9.62 -4.35 17.35
C GLY A 46 -8.92 -5.71 17.49
N LYS A 47 -8.96 -6.27 18.72
CA LYS A 47 -9.01 -7.70 19.12
C LYS A 47 -9.05 -7.93 20.66
N SER A 48 -9.02 -6.88 21.49
CA SER A 48 -9.03 -6.97 22.97
C SER A 48 -10.22 -6.24 23.61
N LEU A 49 -11.44 -6.65 23.30
CA LEU A 49 -12.64 -6.19 24.02
C LEU A 49 -12.94 -7.16 25.17
N SER A 50 -12.61 -6.76 26.41
CA SER A 50 -13.25 -7.32 27.59
C SER A 50 -14.68 -6.77 27.66
N VAL A 51 -15.64 -7.68 27.82
CA VAL A 51 -17.08 -7.39 27.99
C VAL A 51 -17.28 -6.41 29.17
N GLY A 52 -18.03 -5.32 28.97
CA GLY A 52 -18.64 -4.58 30.10
C GLY A 52 -18.27 -3.13 30.37
N CYS A 53 -17.74 -2.34 29.42
CA CYS A 53 -17.57 -0.89 29.64
C CYS A 53 -18.02 -0.08 28.42
N HIS A 54 -19.27 0.41 28.48
CA HIS A 54 -19.80 1.38 27.52
C HIS A 54 -19.09 2.71 27.70
N SER A 55 -18.40 3.14 26.65
CA SER A 55 -17.68 4.40 26.64
C SER A 55 -17.95 5.12 25.32
N ASN A 56 -18.02 6.46 25.37
CA ASN A 56 -18.30 7.37 24.25
C ASN A 56 -17.37 7.19 23.04
N TRP A 57 -16.28 6.41 23.17
CA TRP A 57 -15.36 6.03 22.10
C TRP A 57 -15.91 5.01 21.09
N GLU A 58 -17.10 4.44 21.32
CA GLU A 58 -17.79 3.61 20.32
C GLU A 58 -18.21 4.39 19.06
N LEU A 59 -18.30 5.73 19.14
CA LEU A 59 -18.67 6.61 18.03
C LEU A 59 -17.55 6.80 16.99
N ILE A 60 -16.28 6.52 17.33
CA ILE A 60 -15.11 6.76 16.45
C ILE A 60 -14.54 5.42 15.94
N GLN A 61 -15.42 4.47 15.65
CA GLN A 61 -15.03 3.14 15.18
C GLN A 61 -15.88 2.71 13.99
N VAL A 62 -15.22 2.28 12.92
CA VAL A 62 -15.88 1.78 11.71
C VAL A 62 -15.74 0.25 11.62
N PRO A 63 -16.75 -0.45 11.07
CA PRO A 63 -16.68 -1.90 10.86
C PRO A 63 -15.49 -2.29 9.96
N LYS A 64 -14.75 -3.34 10.30
CA LYS A 64 -13.62 -3.81 9.46
C LYS A 64 -14.05 -4.26 8.06
N ARG A 65 -15.32 -4.65 7.86
CA ARG A 65 -15.90 -4.90 6.52
C ARG A 65 -15.81 -3.71 5.56
N TRP A 66 -15.66 -2.48 6.06
CA TRP A 66 -15.45 -1.28 5.24
C TRP A 66 -14.06 -1.24 4.58
N PHE A 67 -13.20 -2.24 4.80
CA PHE A 67 -11.96 -2.41 4.06
C PHE A 67 -12.20 -2.50 2.55
N THR A 68 -13.37 -2.98 2.11
CA THR A 68 -13.76 -2.97 0.69
C THR A 68 -13.87 -1.55 0.12
N HIS A 69 -14.25 -0.54 0.92
CA HIS A 69 -14.31 0.85 0.46
C HIS A 69 -12.94 1.36 0.00
N PHE A 70 -11.87 0.95 0.69
CA PHE A 70 -10.51 1.30 0.29
C PHE A 70 -10.18 0.83 -1.12
N TYR A 71 -10.58 -0.40 -1.46
CA TYR A 71 -10.32 -0.95 -2.78
C TYR A 71 -11.28 -0.43 -3.85
N ILE A 72 -12.51 -0.03 -3.48
CA ILE A 72 -13.38 0.74 -4.39
C ILE A 72 -12.69 2.05 -4.77
N VAL A 73 -12.20 2.81 -3.77
CA VAL A 73 -11.46 4.05 -4.02
C VAL A 73 -10.21 3.78 -4.85
N ALA A 74 -9.45 2.73 -4.53
CA ALA A 74 -8.26 2.34 -5.29
C ALA A 74 -8.57 2.05 -6.76
N VAL A 75 -9.64 1.31 -7.06
CA VAL A 75 -10.05 1.00 -8.44
C VAL A 75 -10.46 2.27 -9.16
N ILE A 76 -11.23 3.16 -8.53
CA ILE A 76 -11.65 4.43 -9.13
C ILE A 76 -10.43 5.31 -9.44
N THR A 77 -9.54 5.50 -8.47
CA THR A 77 -8.39 6.41 -8.60
C THR A 77 -7.37 5.87 -9.60
N THR A 78 -7.05 4.57 -9.55
CA THR A 78 -6.14 3.93 -10.52
C THR A 78 -6.72 3.90 -11.94
N SER A 79 -8.03 3.70 -12.09
CA SER A 79 -8.71 3.76 -13.40
C SER A 79 -8.67 5.18 -13.97
N TYR A 80 -8.95 6.19 -13.13
CA TYR A 80 -8.84 7.59 -13.53
C TYR A 80 -7.42 7.97 -13.97
N THR A 81 -6.40 7.57 -13.21
CA THR A 81 -5.01 7.84 -13.61
C THR A 81 -4.60 7.09 -14.87
N LEU A 82 -4.99 5.82 -15.01
CA LEU A 82 -4.68 5.02 -16.19
C LEU A 82 -5.36 5.60 -17.45
N PHE A 83 -6.60 6.05 -17.33
CA PHE A 83 -7.30 6.75 -18.41
C PHE A 83 -6.54 8.00 -18.86
N ASN A 84 -6.10 8.85 -17.92
CA ASN A 84 -5.32 10.05 -18.26
C ASN A 84 -3.96 9.71 -18.89
N VAL A 85 -3.28 8.67 -18.41
CA VAL A 85 -2.02 8.18 -19.00
C VAL A 85 -2.24 7.68 -20.43
N PHE A 86 -3.29 6.89 -20.67
CA PHE A 86 -3.62 6.43 -22.02
C PHE A 86 -4.01 7.59 -22.94
N HIS A 87 -4.86 8.50 -22.46
CA HIS A 87 -5.28 9.68 -23.21
C HIS A 87 -4.08 10.56 -23.60
N CYS A 88 -3.16 10.82 -22.66
CA CYS A 88 -1.99 11.64 -22.92
C CYS A 88 -0.96 10.97 -23.83
N TYR A 89 -0.61 9.70 -23.58
CA TYR A 89 0.54 9.05 -24.23
C TYR A 89 0.18 8.27 -25.49
N ILE A 90 -1.04 7.78 -25.61
CA ILE A 90 -1.48 6.98 -26.75
C ILE A 90 -2.37 7.81 -27.67
N ALA A 91 -3.34 8.54 -27.11
CA ALA A 91 -4.27 9.34 -27.90
C ALA A 91 -3.77 10.77 -28.19
N ASN A 92 -2.57 11.15 -27.71
CA ASN A 92 -2.01 12.51 -27.82
C ASN A 92 -2.97 13.62 -27.32
N GLY A 93 -3.84 13.27 -26.37
CA GLY A 93 -4.82 14.18 -25.79
C GLY A 93 -4.20 15.05 -24.69
N LEU A 94 -4.83 16.20 -24.43
CA LEU A 94 -4.44 17.08 -23.35
C LEU A 94 -5.06 16.63 -22.02
N ILE A 95 -4.30 16.77 -20.94
CA ILE A 95 -4.78 16.53 -19.58
C ILE A 95 -5.46 17.80 -19.05
N SER A 96 -6.45 17.65 -18.16
CA SER A 96 -7.13 18.79 -17.55
C SER A 96 -6.15 19.67 -16.77
N LYS A 97 -6.34 21.00 -16.88
CA LYS A 97 -5.50 21.99 -16.16
C LYS A 97 -5.51 21.74 -14.65
N SER A 98 -6.65 21.38 -14.09
CA SER A 98 -6.79 21.04 -12.67
C SER A 98 -5.93 19.84 -12.26
N LEU A 99 -5.83 18.80 -13.09
CA LEU A 99 -4.97 17.66 -12.80
C LEU A 99 -3.50 18.06 -12.88
N GLN A 100 -3.11 18.87 -13.87
CA GLN A 100 -1.73 19.39 -13.98
C GLN A 100 -1.35 20.21 -12.74
N GLU A 101 -2.19 21.16 -12.33
CA GLU A 101 -1.97 21.99 -11.13
C GLU A 101 -1.85 21.15 -9.86
N MET A 102 -2.69 20.13 -9.71
CA MET A 102 -2.63 19.20 -8.57
C MET A 102 -1.32 18.41 -8.55
N LEU A 103 -0.89 17.86 -9.70
CA LEU A 103 0.38 17.13 -9.80
C LEU A 103 1.58 18.03 -9.51
N LEU A 104 1.55 19.28 -9.98
CA LEU A 104 2.57 20.28 -9.67
C LEU A 104 2.61 20.63 -8.19
N LEU A 105 1.45 20.80 -7.54
CA LEU A 105 1.37 21.05 -6.10
C LEU A 105 1.97 19.90 -5.30
N LEU A 106 1.59 18.66 -5.63
CA LEU A 106 2.12 17.45 -4.97
C LEU A 106 3.63 17.32 -5.16
N ARG A 107 4.15 17.77 -6.29
CA ARG A 107 5.57 17.70 -6.63
C ARG A 107 6.40 18.87 -6.11
N LYS A 108 5.78 20.00 -5.79
CA LYS A 108 6.47 21.18 -5.28
C LYS A 108 7.24 20.83 -4.00
N PRO A 109 8.51 21.27 -3.84
CA PRO A 109 9.25 21.08 -2.61
C PRO A 109 8.60 21.83 -1.44
N VAL A 110 8.54 21.20 -0.26
CA VAL A 110 7.82 21.71 0.93
C VAL A 110 8.35 23.08 1.37
N TRP A 111 9.66 23.29 1.32
CA TRP A 111 10.32 24.53 1.75
C TRP A 111 10.61 25.49 0.60
N SER A 112 10.00 25.26 -0.57
CA SER A 112 10.17 26.19 -1.68
C SER A 112 9.25 27.39 -1.52
N GLY A 113 9.82 28.59 -1.48
CA GLY A 113 9.09 29.85 -1.37
C GLY A 113 8.20 30.15 -2.59
N ASN A 114 7.78 31.41 -2.72
CA ASN A 114 6.97 31.84 -3.86
C ASN A 114 7.74 31.89 -5.19
N ASN A 115 9.07 31.86 -5.15
CA ASN A 115 9.95 31.95 -6.33
C ASN A 115 10.26 30.58 -6.96
N PHE A 116 9.43 29.56 -6.74
CA PHE A 116 9.63 28.26 -7.35
C PHE A 116 9.18 28.25 -8.81
N HIS A 117 10.12 28.03 -9.73
CA HIS A 117 9.80 27.92 -11.15
C HIS A 117 9.48 26.47 -11.52
N ILE A 118 8.33 26.27 -12.18
CA ILE A 118 7.82 24.94 -12.57
C ILE A 118 8.80 24.20 -13.49
N ASP A 119 9.57 24.94 -14.29
CA ASP A 119 10.53 24.42 -15.26
C ASP A 119 11.76 23.74 -14.60
N GLU A 120 11.96 23.92 -13.29
CA GLU A 120 13.06 23.30 -12.56
C GLU A 120 12.82 21.81 -12.23
N ILE A 121 11.57 21.34 -12.26
CA ILE A 121 11.28 19.94 -11.95
C ILE A 121 11.53 19.14 -13.23
N SER A 122 12.52 18.25 -13.26
CA SER A 122 12.68 17.28 -14.36
C SER A 122 11.82 16.01 -14.12
N PRO A 123 11.24 15.38 -15.16
CA PRO A 123 10.56 14.09 -14.97
C PRO A 123 11.62 13.03 -14.61
N ARG A 124 11.32 12.13 -13.66
CA ARG A 124 12.24 11.05 -13.28
C ARG A 124 11.91 9.72 -13.96
N LEU A 125 10.71 9.59 -14.53
CA LEU A 125 10.28 8.41 -15.29
C LEU A 125 10.10 8.77 -16.77
N ASN A 126 10.07 7.74 -17.62
CA ASN A 126 9.67 7.87 -19.01
C ASN A 126 8.22 7.39 -19.23
N GLU A 127 7.65 7.72 -20.39
CA GLU A 127 6.24 7.43 -20.73
C GLU A 127 5.88 5.94 -20.61
N GLN A 128 6.73 5.07 -21.15
CA GLN A 128 6.55 3.61 -21.12
C GLN A 128 6.53 3.06 -19.69
N THR A 129 7.41 3.58 -18.83
CA THR A 129 7.49 3.16 -17.43
C THR A 129 6.27 3.59 -16.64
N VAL A 130 5.78 4.82 -16.87
CA VAL A 130 4.55 5.33 -16.26
C VAL A 130 3.34 4.51 -16.71
N LEU A 131 3.24 4.21 -18.01
CA LEU A 131 2.18 3.36 -18.55
C LEU A 131 2.21 1.96 -17.94
N LEU A 132 3.37 1.30 -17.95
CA LEU A 132 3.56 -0.03 -17.35
C LEU A 132 3.13 -0.04 -15.89
N CYS A 133 3.67 0.87 -15.07
CA CYS A 133 3.38 0.86 -13.65
C CYS A 133 1.92 1.23 -13.34
N SER A 134 1.29 2.11 -14.13
CA SER A 134 -0.13 2.44 -14.00
C SER A 134 -1.01 1.22 -14.30
N ILE A 135 -0.67 0.43 -15.33
CA ILE A 135 -1.36 -0.83 -15.64
C ILE A 135 -1.21 -1.83 -14.48
N LEU A 136 0.01 -2.01 -13.97
CA LEU A 136 0.26 -2.93 -12.84
C LEU A 136 -0.54 -2.54 -11.60
N LEU A 137 -0.57 -1.24 -11.25
CA LEU A 137 -1.35 -0.76 -10.11
C LEU A 137 -2.85 -0.93 -10.29
N TRP A 138 -3.36 -0.71 -11.50
CA TRP A 138 -4.77 -0.93 -11.81
C TRP A 138 -5.15 -2.40 -11.65
N PHE A 139 -4.34 -3.34 -12.18
CA PHE A 139 -4.55 -4.77 -11.96
C PHE A 139 -4.45 -5.17 -10.49
N HIS A 140 -3.48 -4.62 -9.76
CA HIS A 140 -3.37 -4.82 -8.32
C HIS A 140 -4.65 -4.36 -7.60
N ALA A 141 -5.15 -3.16 -7.89
CA ALA A 141 -6.35 -2.61 -7.27
C ALA A 141 -7.60 -3.46 -7.55
N ILE A 142 -7.82 -3.88 -8.81
CA ILE A 142 -8.95 -4.74 -9.18
C ILE A 142 -8.88 -6.09 -8.45
N ARG A 143 -7.71 -6.74 -8.44
CA ARG A 143 -7.54 -8.01 -7.73
C ARG A 143 -7.83 -7.84 -6.24
N ARG A 144 -7.28 -6.81 -5.60
CA ARG A 144 -7.51 -6.55 -4.18
C ARG A 144 -8.97 -6.23 -3.88
N PHE A 145 -9.66 -5.51 -4.78
CA PHE A 145 -11.10 -5.30 -4.69
C PHE A 145 -11.86 -6.62 -4.76
N TYR A 146 -11.57 -7.47 -5.74
CA TYR A 146 -12.20 -8.78 -5.88
C TYR A 146 -11.99 -9.65 -4.62
N GLU A 147 -10.75 -9.74 -4.14
CA GLU A 147 -10.39 -10.50 -2.94
C GLU A 147 -11.10 -9.95 -1.68
N SER A 148 -11.25 -8.63 -1.59
CA SER A 148 -11.93 -7.97 -0.47
C SER A 148 -13.45 -8.18 -0.51
N ALA A 149 -14.05 -8.02 -1.68
CA ALA A 149 -15.51 -8.05 -1.83
C ALA A 149 -16.09 -9.48 -1.84
N PHE A 150 -15.38 -10.44 -2.44
CA PHE A 150 -15.96 -11.75 -2.75
C PHE A 150 -15.25 -12.93 -2.06
N VAL A 151 -13.95 -12.80 -1.77
CA VAL A 151 -13.16 -13.88 -1.15
C VAL A 151 -13.12 -13.75 0.36
N SER A 152 -12.79 -12.57 0.86
CA SER A 152 -12.52 -12.30 2.27
C SER A 152 -13.76 -12.47 3.13
N VAL A 153 -13.64 -13.22 4.22
CA VAL A 153 -14.67 -13.33 5.25
C VAL A 153 -14.26 -12.44 6.41
N TYR A 154 -15.03 -11.39 6.72
CA TYR A 154 -14.71 -10.46 7.81
C TYR A 154 -15.24 -10.93 9.16
N SER A 155 -14.54 -10.53 10.23
CA SER A 155 -15.00 -10.63 11.61
C SER A 155 -15.62 -9.32 12.07
N ASP A 156 -16.42 -9.31 13.13
CA ASP A 156 -17.04 -8.12 13.74
C ASP A 156 -16.07 -7.15 14.44
N SER A 157 -14.78 -7.30 14.18
CA SER A 157 -13.75 -6.36 14.58
C SER A 157 -14.02 -4.97 13.99
N LYS A 158 -13.71 -3.94 14.78
CA LYS A 158 -13.80 -2.53 14.38
C LYS A 158 -12.39 -1.93 14.21
N MET A 159 -12.31 -0.84 13.43
CA MET A 159 -11.10 -0.05 13.21
C MET A 159 -11.36 1.42 13.54
N ASN A 160 -10.34 2.13 14.01
CA ASN A 160 -10.44 3.55 14.31
C ASN A 160 -10.77 4.40 13.07
N CYS A 161 -11.64 5.40 13.23
CA CYS A 161 -12.07 6.28 12.13
C CYS A 161 -10.91 7.07 11.48
N TRP A 162 -9.92 7.53 12.25
CA TRP A 162 -8.75 8.23 11.69
C TRP A 162 -7.89 7.34 10.81
N HIS A 163 -7.72 6.07 11.21
CA HIS A 163 -7.05 5.07 10.38
C HIS A 163 -7.84 4.81 9.10
N TYR A 164 -9.17 4.85 9.18
CA TYR A 164 -10.03 4.72 8.01
C TYR A 164 -9.86 5.89 7.04
N ILE A 165 -9.91 7.14 7.51
CA ILE A 165 -9.70 8.32 6.67
C ILE A 165 -8.30 8.30 6.05
N LEU A 166 -7.26 8.01 6.84
CA LEU A 166 -5.88 7.90 6.34
C LEU A 166 -5.75 6.81 5.26
N GLY A 167 -6.45 5.68 5.44
CA GLY A 167 -6.52 4.62 4.45
C GLY A 167 -7.17 5.06 3.13
N LEU A 168 -8.23 5.87 3.17
CA LEU A 168 -8.83 6.42 1.95
C LEU A 168 -7.85 7.37 1.23
N ILE A 169 -7.21 8.28 1.96
CA ILE A 169 -6.22 9.21 1.41
C ILE A 169 -5.05 8.45 0.78
N TYR A 170 -4.60 7.37 1.42
CA TYR A 170 -3.57 6.46 0.89
C TYR A 170 -3.91 5.98 -0.53
N TYR A 171 -5.11 5.40 -0.73
CA TYR A 171 -5.50 4.85 -2.03
C TYR A 171 -5.80 5.93 -3.08
N ILE A 172 -6.05 7.18 -2.66
CA ILE A 172 -6.13 8.32 -3.57
C ILE A 172 -4.73 8.72 -4.05
N LEU A 173 -3.78 8.92 -3.14
CA LEU A 173 -2.44 9.45 -3.46
C LEU A 173 -1.48 8.41 -4.07
N MET A 174 -1.75 7.12 -3.86
CA MET A 174 -0.92 6.03 -4.36
C MET A 174 -0.69 6.08 -5.88
N PRO A 175 -1.71 6.11 -6.77
CA PRO A 175 -1.45 6.22 -8.21
C PRO A 175 -0.84 7.55 -8.62
N PHE A 176 -1.16 8.65 -7.91
CA PHE A 176 -0.54 9.96 -8.18
C PHE A 176 0.95 9.98 -7.86
N SER A 177 1.43 9.10 -6.97
CA SER A 177 2.86 8.95 -6.68
C SER A 177 3.69 8.48 -7.89
N ILE A 178 3.05 7.89 -8.89
CA ILE A 178 3.67 7.60 -10.20
C ILE A 178 3.51 8.78 -11.15
N LEU A 179 2.31 9.36 -11.23
CA LEU A 179 2.01 10.44 -12.18
C LEU A 179 2.81 11.72 -11.93
N VAL A 180 3.17 12.04 -10.69
CA VAL A 180 4.03 13.21 -10.38
C VAL A 180 5.45 13.07 -10.95
N GLU A 181 5.87 11.85 -11.30
CA GLU A 181 7.17 11.57 -11.92
C GLU A 181 7.13 11.57 -13.45
N ALA A 182 5.93 11.72 -14.03
CA ALA A 182 5.64 11.43 -15.41
C ALA A 182 6.00 12.59 -16.36
N PRO A 183 6.50 12.30 -17.58
CA PRO A 183 6.73 13.31 -18.61
C PRO A 183 5.40 13.77 -19.24
N LYS A 184 5.32 14.98 -19.82
CA LYS A 184 4.14 15.54 -20.51
C LYS A 184 2.87 15.78 -19.66
N PHE A 185 2.90 15.51 -18.36
CA PHE A 185 1.84 15.90 -17.42
C PHE A 185 1.97 17.35 -16.92
N ARG A 186 2.69 18.20 -17.67
CA ARG A 186 3.06 19.57 -17.29
C ARG A 186 2.62 20.60 -18.34
N PRO A 187 2.39 21.86 -17.93
CA PRO A 187 2.17 22.94 -18.87
C PRO A 187 3.36 23.09 -19.81
N ASN A 188 3.12 23.27 -21.11
CA ASN A 188 4.10 23.60 -22.16
C ASN A 188 5.14 22.54 -22.57
N ASP A 189 5.09 21.32 -22.04
CA ASP A 189 5.93 20.21 -22.53
C ASP A 189 5.42 19.68 -23.89
N ARG A 190 5.72 20.41 -24.96
CA ARG A 190 5.63 19.94 -26.36
C ARG A 190 6.85 19.10 -26.76
N TYR A 191 7.67 18.65 -25.82
CA TYR A 191 8.82 17.81 -26.13
C TYR A 191 8.37 16.43 -26.62
N VAL A 192 8.37 16.31 -27.93
CA VAL A 192 8.45 15.06 -28.69
C VAL A 192 9.85 14.49 -28.49
N ALA A 193 10.11 13.86 -27.35
CA ALA A 193 11.18 12.88 -27.33
C ALA A 193 10.69 11.69 -28.13
N ALA A 194 11.19 11.58 -29.36
CA ALA A 194 10.90 10.50 -30.29
C ALA A 194 10.89 9.15 -29.56
N GLN A 195 9.86 8.36 -29.86
CA GLN A 195 9.75 6.96 -29.49
C GLN A 195 11.01 6.22 -29.93
N SER A 196 11.97 6.06 -29.01
CA SER A 196 12.69 4.80 -28.99
C SER A 196 11.79 3.84 -28.22
N TYR A 197 11.10 2.98 -28.95
CA TYR A 197 10.55 1.74 -28.40
C TYR A 197 11.74 0.87 -27.96
N ALA A 198 12.45 1.32 -26.92
CA ALA A 198 13.45 0.51 -26.28
C ALA A 198 12.72 -0.69 -25.68
N PHE A 199 13.18 -1.88 -26.02
CA PHE A 199 12.74 -3.12 -25.40
C PHE A 199 12.72 -2.96 -23.87
N MET A 200 11.75 -3.60 -23.20
CA MET A 200 11.73 -3.65 -21.73
C MET A 200 13.10 -4.07 -21.23
N THR A 201 13.67 -3.31 -20.31
CA THR A 201 14.99 -3.66 -19.77
C THR A 201 14.87 -4.95 -18.95
N SER A 202 15.97 -5.68 -18.77
CA SER A 202 15.98 -6.89 -17.94
C SER A 202 15.50 -6.64 -16.51
N VAL A 203 15.76 -5.44 -15.98
CA VAL A 203 15.26 -4.98 -14.68
C VAL A 203 13.73 -4.87 -14.67
N GLN A 204 13.14 -4.31 -15.73
CA GLN A 204 11.69 -4.19 -15.86
C GLN A 204 11.02 -5.54 -16.10
N MET A 205 11.65 -6.44 -16.85
CA MET A 205 11.17 -7.83 -17.02
C MET A 205 11.18 -8.59 -15.70
N PHE A 206 12.26 -8.46 -14.91
CA PHE A 206 12.32 -9.03 -13.57
C PHE A 206 11.25 -8.43 -12.64
N GLY A 207 11.05 -7.11 -12.69
CA GLY A 207 9.96 -6.44 -11.98
C GLY A 207 8.59 -6.99 -12.34
N LEU A 208 8.31 -7.17 -13.64
CA LEU A 208 7.03 -7.75 -14.10
C LEU A 208 6.85 -9.19 -13.60
N PHE A 209 7.89 -10.02 -13.71
CA PHE A 209 7.86 -11.39 -13.18
C PHE A 209 7.57 -11.40 -11.68
N LEU A 210 8.31 -10.60 -10.90
CA LEU A 210 8.16 -10.50 -9.45
C LEU A 210 6.75 -10.01 -9.07
N PHE A 211 6.19 -9.08 -9.84
CA PHE A 211 4.82 -8.58 -9.64
C PHE A 211 3.79 -9.70 -9.80
N LEU A 212 3.86 -10.44 -10.91
CA LEU A 212 2.91 -11.51 -11.22
C LEU A 212 3.01 -12.66 -10.22
N TRP A 213 4.24 -13.10 -9.93
CA TRP A 213 4.50 -14.15 -8.94
C TRP A 213 3.99 -13.77 -7.55
N SER A 214 4.34 -12.57 -7.08
CA SER A 214 3.93 -12.10 -5.75
C SER A 214 2.43 -11.86 -5.67
N SER A 215 1.80 -11.37 -6.73
CA SER A 215 0.33 -11.22 -6.81
C SER A 215 -0.38 -12.57 -6.74
N TYR A 216 0.13 -13.58 -7.45
CA TYR A 216 -0.40 -14.94 -7.38
C TYR A 216 -0.27 -15.52 -5.97
N MET A 217 0.93 -15.46 -5.38
CA MET A 217 1.18 -15.99 -4.04
C MET A 217 0.36 -15.28 -2.97
N GLN A 218 0.19 -13.96 -3.08
CA GLN A 218 -0.68 -13.23 -2.17
C GLN A 218 -2.14 -13.66 -2.30
N HIS A 219 -2.63 -13.86 -3.53
CA HIS A 219 -3.98 -14.36 -3.78
C HIS A 219 -4.22 -15.73 -3.13
N GLN A 220 -3.26 -16.65 -3.27
CA GLN A 220 -3.31 -17.96 -2.62
C GLN A 220 -3.41 -17.83 -1.09
N CYS A 221 -2.69 -16.88 -0.49
CA CYS A 221 -2.80 -16.62 0.95
C CYS A 221 -4.22 -16.18 1.35
N PHE A 222 -4.88 -15.34 0.55
CA PHE A 222 -6.25 -14.90 0.84
C PHE A 222 -7.28 -16.04 0.67
N LEU A 223 -7.07 -16.93 -0.31
CA LEU A 223 -7.90 -18.14 -0.45
C LEU A 223 -7.80 -19.03 0.78
N ILE A 224 -6.57 -19.28 1.28
CA ILE A 224 -6.35 -20.08 2.50
C ILE A 224 -7.01 -19.42 3.72
N LEU A 225 -6.86 -18.10 3.87
CA LEU A 225 -7.50 -17.35 4.96
C LEU A 225 -9.02 -17.40 4.92
N ALA A 226 -9.61 -17.36 3.72
CA ALA A 226 -11.05 -17.48 3.52
C ALA A 226 -11.54 -18.91 3.76
N ALA A 227 -10.82 -19.92 3.26
CA ALA A 227 -11.14 -21.33 3.44
C ALA A 227 -11.14 -21.73 4.91
N ALA A 228 -10.21 -21.19 5.71
CA ALA A 228 -10.15 -21.43 7.15
C ALA A 228 -11.40 -20.95 7.93
N ARG A 229 -12.29 -20.17 7.31
CA ARG A 229 -13.55 -19.67 7.91
C ARG A 229 -14.79 -20.35 7.34
N ARG A 230 -14.64 -21.22 6.34
CA ARG A 230 -15.74 -21.91 5.66
C ARG A 230 -15.69 -23.42 5.94
N ASN A 231 -16.83 -24.11 5.89
CA ASN A 231 -16.87 -25.58 5.88
C ASN A 231 -16.67 -26.12 4.46
N ASN A 232 -16.62 -27.46 4.34
CA ASN A 232 -16.54 -28.18 3.06
C ASN A 232 -17.72 -27.88 2.11
N LEU A 233 -18.82 -27.33 2.62
CA LEU A 233 -20.00 -26.92 1.84
C LEU A 233 -19.96 -25.43 1.44
N GLY A 234 -18.92 -24.69 1.82
CA GLY A 234 -18.74 -23.27 1.51
C GLY A 234 -19.43 -22.29 2.46
N ASN A 235 -20.18 -22.78 3.47
CA ASN A 235 -20.85 -21.94 4.46
C ASN A 235 -19.87 -21.41 5.50
N ILE A 236 -20.07 -20.18 5.96
CA ILE A 236 -19.23 -19.57 7.01
C ILE A 236 -19.55 -20.23 8.35
N VAL A 237 -18.54 -20.86 8.97
CA VAL A 237 -18.70 -21.62 10.23
C VAL A 237 -18.26 -20.82 11.43
N ASN A 238 -17.19 -20.02 11.27
CA ASN A 238 -16.63 -19.25 12.36
C ASN A 238 -16.05 -17.92 11.86
N HIS A 239 -16.40 -16.84 12.55
CA HIS A 239 -15.83 -15.51 12.32
C HIS A 239 -14.55 -15.26 13.15
N GLU A 240 -14.22 -16.17 14.07
CA GLU A 240 -13.03 -16.10 14.90
C GLU A 240 -11.75 -16.46 14.13
N HIS A 241 -10.63 -15.88 14.58
CA HIS A 241 -9.33 -16.10 13.95
C HIS A 241 -8.67 -17.36 14.53
N GLY A 242 -8.79 -18.51 13.87
CA GLY A 242 -8.05 -19.73 14.20
C GLY A 242 -6.58 -19.70 13.77
N ILE A 243 -5.81 -20.73 14.16
CA ILE A 243 -4.47 -20.97 13.63
C ILE A 243 -4.60 -21.46 12.18
N ILE A 244 -3.92 -20.77 11.27
CA ILE A 244 -3.97 -21.07 9.83
C ILE A 244 -2.83 -22.03 9.48
N HIS A 245 -3.13 -23.05 8.69
CA HIS A 245 -2.17 -24.03 8.17
C HIS A 245 -2.23 -24.07 6.64
N GLY A 246 -1.12 -24.45 6.01
CA GLY A 246 -1.01 -24.62 4.56
C GLY A 246 -0.16 -23.55 3.87
N GLY A 247 0.61 -24.01 2.88
CA GLY A 247 1.47 -23.15 2.06
C GLY A 247 2.46 -22.36 2.91
N TRP A 248 2.58 -21.06 2.62
CA TRP A 248 3.53 -20.20 3.33
C TRP A 248 3.14 -19.92 4.79
N PHE A 249 1.88 -20.19 5.19
CA PHE A 249 1.48 -20.02 6.59
C PHE A 249 2.18 -20.98 7.53
N ASP A 250 2.72 -22.10 7.03
CA ASP A 250 3.47 -23.05 7.84
C ASP A 250 4.86 -22.50 8.23
N LEU A 251 5.44 -21.60 7.44
CA LEU A 251 6.73 -20.98 7.71
C LEU A 251 6.60 -19.65 8.43
N VAL A 252 5.61 -18.84 8.05
CA VAL A 252 5.46 -17.46 8.54
C VAL A 252 4.01 -17.15 8.89
N SER A 253 3.82 -16.22 9.82
CA SER A 253 2.50 -15.93 10.37
C SER A 253 1.64 -15.10 9.42
N CYS A 254 2.26 -14.17 8.68
CA CYS A 254 1.58 -13.24 7.79
C CYS A 254 2.23 -13.21 6.40
N PRO A 255 2.21 -14.32 5.62
CA PRO A 255 2.84 -14.39 4.30
C PRO A 255 2.24 -13.40 3.30
N HIS A 256 0.94 -13.12 3.39
CA HIS A 256 0.26 -12.12 2.55
C HIS A 256 0.84 -10.69 2.71
N PHE A 257 1.40 -10.35 3.88
CA PHE A 257 2.09 -9.08 4.08
C PHE A 257 3.47 -9.07 3.41
N LEU A 258 4.18 -10.21 3.39
CA LEU A 258 5.45 -10.34 2.67
C LEU A 258 5.23 -10.14 1.18
N PHE A 259 4.22 -10.82 0.61
CA PHE A 259 3.91 -10.69 -0.81
C PHE A 259 3.41 -9.29 -1.19
N GLU A 260 2.74 -8.57 -0.27
CA GLU A 260 2.42 -7.16 -0.49
C GLU A 260 3.71 -6.33 -0.66
N ILE A 261 4.69 -6.49 0.23
CA ILE A 261 5.98 -5.78 0.12
C ILE A 261 6.66 -6.11 -1.23
N LEU A 262 6.65 -7.39 -1.63
CA LEU A 262 7.25 -7.81 -2.90
C LEU A 262 6.52 -7.23 -4.13
N ILE A 263 5.20 -7.04 -4.06
CA ILE A 263 4.43 -6.34 -5.11
C ILE A 263 4.91 -4.88 -5.23
N TYR A 264 5.02 -4.14 -4.14
CA TYR A 264 5.47 -2.74 -4.21
C TYR A 264 6.94 -2.61 -4.63
N LEU A 265 7.78 -3.56 -4.20
CA LEU A 265 9.16 -3.69 -4.63
C LEU A 265 9.25 -3.95 -6.13
N SER A 266 8.37 -4.81 -6.66
CA SER A 266 8.32 -5.13 -8.10
C SER A 266 7.98 -3.92 -8.97
N VAL A 267 7.12 -3.02 -8.48
CA VAL A 267 6.83 -1.74 -9.17
C VAL A 267 8.05 -0.83 -9.16
N TRP A 268 8.85 -0.82 -8.09
CA TRP A 268 10.14 -0.09 -8.06
C TRP A 268 11.15 -0.65 -9.08
N PHE A 269 11.23 -1.98 -9.23
CA PHE A 269 12.00 -2.62 -10.32
C PHE A 269 11.47 -2.21 -11.71
N CYS A 270 10.16 -2.16 -11.90
CA CYS A 270 9.55 -1.65 -13.14
C CYS A 270 9.90 -0.18 -13.40
N GLN A 271 10.15 0.60 -12.35
CA GLN A 271 10.67 1.96 -12.40
C GLN A 271 12.20 2.03 -12.55
N ARG A 272 12.85 0.93 -12.94
CA ARG A 272 14.31 0.84 -13.15
C ARG A 272 15.12 1.17 -11.90
N MET A 273 14.52 0.95 -10.71
CA MET A 273 15.15 1.22 -9.41
C MET A 273 15.59 2.69 -9.24
N THR A 274 14.94 3.62 -9.94
CA THR A 274 15.26 5.05 -9.80
C THR A 274 14.86 5.56 -8.42
N TRP A 275 15.67 6.44 -7.84
CA TRP A 275 15.31 7.12 -6.60
C TRP A 275 14.26 8.20 -6.88
N ASN A 276 13.02 7.94 -6.48
CA ASN A 276 11.88 8.80 -6.77
C ASN A 276 10.79 8.66 -5.68
N VAL A 277 9.60 9.25 -5.88
CA VAL A 277 8.50 9.22 -4.89
C VAL A 277 8.12 7.79 -4.48
N TRP A 278 8.23 6.83 -5.40
CA TRP A 278 7.90 5.43 -5.13
C TRP A 278 8.79 4.78 -4.07
N CYS A 279 10.03 5.25 -3.88
CA CYS A 279 10.88 4.81 -2.76
C CYS A 279 10.22 5.09 -1.41
N TYR A 280 9.57 6.24 -1.25
CA TYR A 280 8.88 6.62 -0.02
C TYR A 280 7.60 5.83 0.18
N VAL A 281 6.86 5.52 -0.91
CA VAL A 281 5.73 4.58 -0.88
C VAL A 281 6.19 3.21 -0.40
N LEU A 282 7.30 2.70 -0.95
CA LEU A 282 7.86 1.40 -0.58
C LEU A 282 8.30 1.36 0.88
N ILE A 283 8.96 2.40 1.38
CA ILE A 283 9.35 2.54 2.79
C ILE A 283 8.11 2.50 3.70
N PHE A 284 7.05 3.23 3.34
CA PHE A 284 5.80 3.22 4.08
C PHE A 284 5.18 1.82 4.11
N VAL A 285 5.03 1.17 2.94
CA VAL A 285 4.44 -0.18 2.84
C VAL A 285 5.27 -1.18 3.62
N TYR A 286 6.59 -1.20 3.44
CA TYR A 286 7.51 -2.07 4.18
C TYR A 286 7.33 -1.92 5.69
N THR A 287 7.34 -0.69 6.18
CA THR A 287 7.20 -0.37 7.61
C THR A 287 5.84 -0.83 8.15
N ASN A 288 4.77 -0.49 7.45
CA ASN A 288 3.40 -0.84 7.84
C ASN A 288 3.20 -2.36 7.90
N GLN A 289 3.67 -3.08 6.88
CA GLN A 289 3.52 -4.53 6.79
C GLN A 289 4.34 -5.27 7.85
N ILE A 290 5.58 -4.83 8.14
CA ILE A 290 6.41 -5.46 9.19
C ILE A 290 5.81 -5.26 10.58
N ILE A 291 5.37 -4.06 10.90
CA ILE A 291 4.78 -3.76 12.20
C ILE A 291 3.49 -4.55 12.37
N ALA A 292 2.62 -4.56 11.36
CA ALA A 292 1.39 -5.35 11.38
C ALA A 292 1.67 -6.86 11.52
N ALA A 293 2.68 -7.37 10.82
CA ALA A 293 3.11 -8.78 10.92
C ALA A 293 3.59 -9.13 12.33
N LYS A 294 4.42 -8.28 12.94
CA LYS A 294 4.97 -8.51 14.27
C LYS A 294 3.88 -8.50 15.34
N ILE A 295 3.01 -7.49 15.31
CA ILE A 295 1.86 -7.39 16.24
C ILE A 295 0.96 -8.62 16.09
N THR A 296 0.69 -9.05 14.84
CA THR A 296 -0.17 -10.22 14.58
C THR A 296 0.49 -11.51 15.06
N HIS A 297 1.80 -11.68 14.85
CA HIS A 297 2.56 -12.84 15.32
C HIS A 297 2.57 -12.93 16.85
N ASP A 298 2.81 -11.82 17.54
CA ASP A 298 2.79 -11.77 19.00
C ASP A 298 1.39 -12.10 19.56
N TRP A 299 0.34 -11.58 18.90
CA TRP A 299 -1.03 -11.92 19.26
C TRP A 299 -1.33 -13.41 19.11
N TYR A 300 -0.88 -14.06 18.03
CA TYR A 300 -1.05 -15.51 17.85
C TYR A 300 -0.33 -16.30 18.96
N ARG A 301 0.92 -15.94 19.29
CA ARG A 301 1.70 -16.58 20.35
C ARG A 301 1.09 -16.43 21.74
N GLN A 302 0.43 -15.31 22.01
CA GLN A 302 -0.23 -15.06 23.29
C GLN A 302 -1.59 -15.76 23.38
N LYS A 303 -2.36 -15.76 22.29
CA LYS A 303 -3.70 -16.34 22.27
C LYS A 303 -3.70 -17.88 22.23
N TYR A 304 -2.77 -18.47 21.48
CA TYR A 304 -2.76 -19.91 21.24
C TYR A 304 -1.52 -20.56 21.84
N SER A 305 -1.72 -21.34 22.91
CA SER A 305 -0.65 -22.14 23.53
C SER A 305 -0.02 -23.16 22.57
N GLN A 306 -0.81 -23.66 21.61
CA GLN A 306 -0.39 -24.61 20.57
C GLN A 306 0.21 -23.94 19.31
N TYR A 307 0.44 -22.61 19.31
CA TYR A 307 0.97 -21.92 18.14
C TYR A 307 2.38 -22.44 17.75
N PRO A 308 2.64 -22.75 16.46
CA PRO A 308 3.95 -23.30 16.05
C PRO A 308 5.11 -22.34 16.36
N LYS A 309 6.04 -22.78 17.22
CA LYS A 309 7.16 -21.96 17.70
C LYS A 309 8.22 -21.65 16.64
N HIS A 310 8.31 -22.47 15.59
CA HIS A 310 9.26 -22.27 14.49
C HIS A 310 8.82 -21.19 13.50
N ARG A 311 7.53 -20.81 13.50
CA ARG A 311 7.02 -19.78 12.58
C ARG A 311 7.64 -18.44 12.91
N THR A 312 8.07 -17.71 11.89
CA THR A 312 8.46 -16.31 12.05
C THR A 312 7.28 -15.37 11.77
N ALA A 313 7.46 -14.08 11.99
CA ALA A 313 6.41 -13.09 11.74
C ALA A 313 6.14 -12.88 10.23
N LEU A 314 7.21 -12.71 9.44
CA LEU A 314 7.12 -12.25 8.05
C LEU A 314 8.10 -12.94 7.09
N ILE A 315 9.40 -12.93 7.40
CA ILE A 315 10.45 -13.48 6.53
C ILE A 315 10.76 -14.90 7.02
N PRO A 316 10.62 -15.94 6.17
CA PRO A 316 11.03 -17.29 6.53
C PRO A 316 12.52 -17.29 6.84
N ILE A 317 12.90 -17.78 8.01
CA ILE A 317 14.28 -18.20 8.22
C ILE A 317 14.33 -19.61 7.64
N LEU A 318 15.01 -19.77 6.50
CA LEU A 318 15.43 -21.09 6.06
C LEU A 318 16.41 -21.59 7.13
N ILE A 319 15.98 -22.56 7.94
CA ILE A 319 16.84 -23.24 8.92
C ILE A 319 17.79 -24.17 8.17
#